data_AF-A0A2M7HC65-F1
#
_entry.id   AF-A0A2M7HC65-F1
#
_cell.length_a   1.000
_cell.length_b   1.000
_cell.length_c   1.000
_cell.angle_alpha   90.00
_cell.angle_beta   90.00
_cell.angle_gamma   90.00
#
_symmetry.space_group_name_H-M   'P 1'
#
loop_
_entity.id
_entity.type
_entity.pdbx_description
1 polymer ?
#
loop_
_entity_poly.entity_id
_entity_poly.type
_entity_poly.pdbx_seq_one_letter_code
_entity_poly.pdbx_strand_id
1 'polypeptide(L)'
;PKLITKDMVDTMKPGSVIVDLAAATGGNCEYTVTGERFITDNGVKVLGYTDLPGRLPAQSSQLYGTNLVNLMKLMCKAKDGNAVLDFDDVVMRNMTVTRGGEITFPPPAISVSAAPQKPAASIEPKAAKVDKAPSKLKYILGVLGLAGFAAVASVAPAEFL
;
A
#
# COMPACT_ATOMS: atom_id res chain seq x y z
N PRO A 1 19.78 -11.14 -13.01
CA PRO A 1 20.32 -10.66 -14.30
C PRO A 1 21.31 -9.52 -14.04
N LYS A 2 22.34 -9.33 -14.85
CA LYS A 2 23.24 -8.17 -14.73
C LYS A 2 22.78 -7.09 -15.71
N LEU A 3 22.29 -5.99 -15.16
CA LEU A 3 21.69 -4.88 -15.92
C LEU A 3 22.59 -3.65 -15.91
N ILE A 4 23.43 -3.50 -14.87
CA ILE A 4 24.36 -2.40 -14.72
C ILE A 4 25.76 -3.00 -14.66
N THR A 5 26.52 -2.83 -15.75
CA THR A 5 27.89 -3.36 -15.87
C THR A 5 28.90 -2.45 -15.19
N LYS A 6 30.11 -2.96 -14.91
CA LYS A 6 31.20 -2.16 -14.34
C LYS A 6 31.51 -0.93 -15.18
N ASP A 7 31.65 -1.09 -16.50
CA ASP A 7 31.93 0.00 -17.43
C ASP A 7 30.86 1.11 -17.34
N MET A 8 29.59 0.74 -17.19
CA MET A 8 28.52 1.74 -17.01
C MET A 8 28.70 2.51 -15.70
N VAL A 9 29.01 1.82 -14.59
CA VAL A 9 29.24 2.47 -13.30
C VAL A 9 30.48 3.36 -13.32
N ASP A 10 31.52 2.95 -14.04
CA ASP A 10 32.79 3.69 -14.13
C ASP A 10 32.63 5.02 -14.89
N THR A 11 31.64 5.13 -15.77
CA THR A 11 31.26 6.39 -16.44
C THR A 11 30.41 7.34 -15.58
N MET A 12 29.92 6.90 -14.42
CA MET A 12 29.10 7.73 -13.55
C MET A 12 29.92 8.83 -12.88
N LYS A 13 29.23 9.91 -12.49
CA LYS A 13 29.86 11.01 -11.77
C LYS A 13 30.37 10.53 -10.39
N PRO A 14 31.58 10.91 -9.96
CA PRO A 14 32.08 10.61 -8.62
C PRO A 14 31.09 11.07 -7.53
N GLY A 15 30.90 10.23 -6.51
CA GLY A 15 29.94 10.48 -5.42
C GLY A 15 28.51 10.02 -5.72
N SER A 16 28.22 9.53 -6.93
CA SER A 16 26.95 8.88 -7.26
C SER A 16 26.68 7.67 -6.36
N VAL A 17 25.41 7.29 -6.23
CA VAL A 17 24.98 6.18 -5.37
C VAL A 17 24.08 5.22 -6.14
N ILE A 18 24.39 3.94 -6.08
CA ILE A 18 23.54 2.84 -6.56
C ILE A 18 23.01 2.11 -5.33
N VAL A 19 21.71 1.84 -5.30
CA VAL A 19 21.07 0.99 -4.28
C VAL A 19 20.50 -0.24 -4.99
N ASP A 20 21.13 -1.39 -4.79
CA ASP A 20 20.77 -2.63 -5.47
C ASP A 20 19.85 -3.49 -4.59
N LEU A 21 18.54 -3.35 -4.81
CA LEU A 21 17.52 -4.12 -4.09
C LEU A 21 17.56 -5.63 -4.40
N ALA A 22 18.25 -6.05 -5.47
CA ALA A 22 18.37 -7.44 -5.87
C ALA A 22 19.65 -8.11 -5.32
N ALA A 23 20.38 -7.44 -4.42
CA ALA A 23 21.65 -7.95 -3.89
C ALA A 23 21.55 -9.36 -3.26
N ALA A 24 20.39 -9.71 -2.69
CA ALA A 24 20.14 -11.03 -2.09
C ALA A 24 20.05 -12.17 -3.12
N THR A 25 19.71 -11.87 -4.38
CA THR A 25 19.52 -12.86 -5.46
C THR A 25 20.61 -12.76 -6.54
N GLY A 26 21.79 -12.23 -6.16
CA GLY A 26 22.96 -12.08 -7.01
C GLY A 26 23.21 -10.67 -7.52
N GLY A 27 22.29 -9.72 -7.32
CA GLY A 27 22.45 -8.30 -7.65
C GLY A 27 22.30 -7.95 -9.13
N ASN A 28 21.67 -6.81 -9.40
CA ASN A 28 21.54 -6.25 -10.75
C ASN A 28 22.80 -5.52 -11.22
N CYS A 29 23.62 -5.02 -10.29
CA CYS A 29 24.88 -4.34 -10.58
C CYS A 29 26.07 -5.31 -10.42
N GLU A 30 27.07 -5.19 -11.29
CA GLU A 30 28.29 -6.00 -11.25
C GLU A 30 29.25 -5.61 -10.12
N TYR A 31 29.15 -4.36 -9.62
CA TYR A 31 29.89 -3.90 -8.44
C TYR A 31 29.18 -4.20 -7.11
N THR A 32 27.99 -4.80 -7.13
CA THR A 32 27.27 -5.13 -5.90
C THR A 32 28.02 -6.19 -5.11
N VAL A 33 28.38 -5.84 -3.87
CA VAL A 33 28.83 -6.79 -2.85
C VAL A 33 27.67 -7.01 -1.89
N THR A 34 27.16 -8.24 -1.83
CA THR A 34 25.99 -8.59 -1.02
C THR A 34 26.25 -8.32 0.46
N GLY A 35 25.35 -7.57 1.10
CA GLY A 35 25.42 -7.21 2.52
C GLY A 35 26.26 -5.97 2.82
N GLU A 36 26.93 -5.38 1.83
CA GLU A 36 27.93 -4.34 2.06
C GLU A 36 27.66 -3.04 1.29
N ARG A 37 28.33 -1.98 1.74
CA ARG A 37 28.52 -0.76 0.96
C ARG A 37 29.90 -0.84 0.31
N PHE A 38 29.92 -1.01 -1.00
CA PHE A 38 31.14 -0.95 -1.81
C PHE A 38 31.35 0.47 -2.34
N ILE A 39 32.61 0.88 -2.49
CA ILE A 39 32.99 2.14 -3.16
C ILE A 39 33.95 1.77 -4.28
N THR A 40 33.58 2.12 -5.50
CA THR A 40 34.38 1.92 -6.71
C THR A 40 35.54 2.91 -6.78
N ASP A 41 36.52 2.63 -7.63
CA ASP A 41 37.71 3.48 -7.80
C ASP A 41 37.38 4.89 -8.30
N ASN A 42 36.33 5.04 -9.13
CA ASN A 42 35.83 6.34 -9.59
C ASN A 42 34.92 7.05 -8.55
N GLY A 43 34.75 6.47 -7.36
CA GLY A 43 34.06 7.09 -6.22
C GLY A 43 32.53 6.91 -6.19
N VAL A 44 31.97 5.98 -6.96
CA VAL A 44 30.55 5.60 -6.88
C VAL A 44 30.32 4.65 -5.72
N LYS A 45 29.30 4.92 -4.89
CA LYS A 45 28.91 4.07 -3.76
C LYS A 45 27.84 3.09 -4.20
N VAL A 46 28.08 1.79 -4.04
CA VAL A 46 27.12 0.73 -4.36
C VAL A 46 26.66 0.07 -3.07
N LEU A 47 25.36 0.17 -2.77
CA LEU A 47 24.74 -0.39 -1.57
C LEU A 47 24.06 -1.72 -1.92
N GLY A 48 24.59 -2.82 -1.38
CA GLY A 48 24.09 -4.17 -1.58
C GLY A 48 23.42 -4.78 -0.35
N TYR A 49 22.83 -3.96 0.54
CA TYR A 49 22.19 -4.47 1.75
C TYR A 49 21.00 -5.38 1.43
N THR A 50 20.95 -6.55 2.09
CA THR A 50 19.88 -7.55 1.91
C THR A 50 18.76 -7.42 2.93
N ASP A 51 18.99 -6.63 3.99
CA ASP A 51 18.15 -6.50 5.17
C ASP A 51 17.45 -5.12 5.25
N LEU A 52 17.20 -4.49 4.10
CA LEU A 52 16.60 -3.15 4.04
C LEU A 52 15.31 -2.99 4.86
N PRO A 53 14.35 -3.95 4.86
CA PRO A 53 13.20 -3.88 5.77
C PRO A 53 13.60 -3.86 7.25
N GLY A 54 14.66 -4.57 7.63
CA GLY A 54 15.21 -4.60 8.99
C GLY A 54 15.78 -3.26 9.45
N ARG A 55 16.10 -2.35 8.53
CA ARG A 55 16.59 -0.99 8.82
C ARG A 55 15.46 0.01 9.07
N LEU A 56 14.20 -0.39 8.84
CA LEU A 56 13.00 0.30 9.32
C LEU A 56 12.15 -0.67 10.18
N PRO A 57 12.69 -1.19 11.29
CA PRO A 57 12.14 -2.35 11.97
C PRO A 57 10.73 -2.10 12.52
N ALA A 58 10.44 -0.90 13.04
CA ALA A 58 9.11 -0.55 13.56
C ALA A 58 8.02 -0.61 12.47
N GLN A 59 8.28 0.00 11.30
CA GLN A 59 7.33 0.02 10.18
C GLN A 59 7.17 -1.36 9.56
N SER A 60 8.28 -2.07 9.33
CA SER A 60 8.26 -3.43 8.81
C SER A 60 7.49 -4.37 9.73
N SER A 61 7.67 -4.26 11.05
CA SER A 61 6.93 -5.08 12.03
C SER A 61 5.44 -4.78 12.02
N GLN A 62 5.04 -3.51 11.95
CA GLN A 62 3.64 -3.11 11.90
C GLN A 62 2.93 -3.62 10.64
N LEU A 63 3.56 -3.46 9.48
CA LEU A 63 2.98 -3.89 8.20
C LEU A 63 2.94 -5.43 8.11
N TYR A 64 4.02 -6.10 8.54
CA TYR A 64 4.06 -7.56 8.58
C TYR A 64 3.03 -8.13 9.56
N GLY A 65 2.94 -7.57 10.76
CA GLY A 65 1.91 -7.94 11.74
C GLY A 65 0.49 -7.74 11.22
N THR A 66 0.25 -6.66 10.46
CA THR A 66 -1.04 -6.43 9.80
C THR A 66 -1.35 -7.52 8.76
N ASN A 67 -0.36 -7.98 8.00
CA ASN A 67 -0.54 -9.11 7.07
C ASN A 67 -0.91 -10.40 7.82
N LEU A 68 -0.26 -10.68 8.96
CA LEU A 68 -0.60 -11.83 9.81
C LEU A 68 -2.03 -11.74 10.37
N VAL A 69 -2.43 -10.56 10.86
CA VAL A 69 -3.81 -10.33 11.33
C VAL A 69 -4.82 -10.56 10.21
N ASN A 70 -4.53 -10.11 8.98
CA ASN A 70 -5.42 -10.31 7.84
C ASN A 70 -5.51 -11.79 7.43
N LEU A 71 -4.40 -12.52 7.47
CA LEU A 71 -4.39 -13.98 7.28
C LEU A 71 -5.23 -14.68 8.36
N MET A 72 -5.05 -14.31 9.63
CA MET A 72 -5.83 -14.88 10.74
C MET A 72 -7.33 -14.57 10.62
N LYS A 73 -7.72 -13.39 10.13
CA LYS A 73 -9.13 -13.09 9.84
C LYS A 73 -9.72 -14.00 8.78
N LEU A 74 -8.91 -14.38 7.77
CA LEU A 74 -9.33 -15.32 6.74
C LEU A 74 -9.51 -16.73 7.33
N MET A 75 -8.60 -17.16 8.21
CA MET A 75 -8.61 -18.49 8.83
C MET A 75 -9.62 -18.64 9.97
N CYS A 76 -9.94 -17.57 10.68
CA CYS A 76 -10.85 -17.56 11.83
C CYS A 76 -12.14 -16.78 11.51
N LYS A 77 -12.85 -17.16 10.43
CA LYS A 77 -14.07 -16.46 9.96
C LYS A 77 -15.14 -16.32 11.06
N ALA A 78 -15.24 -17.30 11.96
CA ALA A 78 -16.18 -17.32 13.08
C ALA A 78 -15.80 -16.41 14.25
N LYS A 79 -14.59 -15.82 14.25
CA LYS A 79 -14.06 -14.95 15.34
C LYS A 79 -14.03 -15.63 16.73
N ASP A 80 -13.96 -16.95 16.75
CA ASP A 80 -13.93 -17.79 17.95
C ASP A 80 -12.50 -18.18 18.38
N GLY A 81 -11.50 -17.76 17.60
CA GLY A 81 -10.11 -18.12 17.83
C GLY A 81 -9.70 -19.47 17.23
N ASN A 82 -10.62 -20.21 16.60
CA ASN A 82 -10.32 -21.48 15.96
C ASN A 82 -9.91 -21.26 14.51
N ALA A 83 -8.64 -21.52 14.22
CA ALA A 83 -8.10 -21.42 12.87
C ALA A 83 -8.51 -22.64 12.04
N VAL A 84 -9.24 -22.42 10.95
CA VAL A 84 -9.65 -23.47 10.00
C VAL A 84 -8.91 -23.27 8.68
N LEU A 85 -8.22 -24.31 8.24
CA LEU A 85 -7.59 -24.38 6.92
C LEU A 85 -8.61 -24.94 5.90
N ASP A 86 -9.36 -24.02 5.30
CA ASP A 86 -10.31 -24.27 4.24
C ASP A 86 -9.57 -24.33 2.88
N PHE A 87 -9.51 -25.51 2.25
CA PHE A 87 -8.81 -25.69 0.98
C PHE A 87 -9.68 -25.33 -0.24
N ASP A 88 -10.96 -25.03 -0.04
CA ASP A 88 -11.81 -24.42 -1.07
C ASP A 88 -11.49 -22.93 -1.22
N ASP A 89 -10.92 -22.31 -0.18
CA ASP A 89 -10.34 -20.97 -0.26
C ASP A 89 -8.99 -21.00 -1.00
N VAL A 90 -8.97 -20.43 -2.20
CA VAL A 90 -7.78 -20.41 -3.07
C VAL A 90 -6.56 -19.78 -2.40
N VAL A 91 -6.74 -18.79 -1.53
CA VAL A 91 -5.64 -18.12 -0.83
C VAL A 91 -5.02 -19.09 0.17
N MET A 92 -5.84 -19.76 0.98
CA MET A 92 -5.35 -20.74 1.96
C MET A 92 -4.70 -21.95 1.30
N ARG A 93 -5.29 -22.50 0.24
CA ARG A 93 -4.71 -23.63 -0.50
C ARG A 93 -3.35 -23.29 -1.10
N ASN A 94 -3.19 -22.08 -1.63
CA ASN A 94 -1.93 -21.64 -2.24
C ASN A 94 -0.84 -21.30 -1.21
N MET A 95 -1.22 -20.71 -0.07
CA MET A 95 -0.27 -20.35 0.99
C MET A 95 0.17 -21.54 1.85
N THR A 96 -0.67 -22.57 1.99
CA THR A 96 -0.35 -23.74 2.80
C THR A 96 0.65 -24.66 2.08
N VAL A 97 1.88 -24.74 2.60
CA VAL A 97 2.94 -25.60 2.04
C VAL A 97 2.99 -27.01 2.62
N THR A 98 2.47 -27.19 3.84
CA THR A 98 2.37 -28.50 4.52
C THR A 98 1.11 -28.58 5.37
N ARG A 99 0.51 -29.77 5.50
CA ARG A 99 -0.63 -30.02 6.41
C ARG A 99 -0.57 -31.45 6.93
N GLY A 100 -0.63 -31.63 8.25
CA GLY A 100 -0.70 -32.97 8.86
C GLY A 100 0.51 -33.87 8.56
N GLY A 101 1.69 -33.30 8.32
CA GLY A 101 2.89 -34.05 7.94
C GLY A 101 3.06 -34.28 6.44
N GLU A 102 2.06 -33.94 5.62
CA GLU A 102 2.14 -34.04 4.17
C GLU A 102 2.53 -32.69 3.53
N ILE A 103 3.28 -32.76 2.44
CA ILE A 103 3.64 -31.58 1.63
C ILE A 103 2.49 -31.29 0.67
N THR A 104 1.95 -30.07 0.73
CA THR A 104 0.85 -29.61 -0.13
C THR A 104 1.32 -28.70 -1.28
N PHE A 105 2.62 -28.44 -1.35
CA PHE A 105 3.29 -27.75 -2.46
C PHE A 105 3.67 -28.75 -3.57
N PRO A 106 3.56 -28.40 -4.87
CA PRO A 106 3.15 -27.11 -5.43
C PRO A 106 1.63 -26.90 -5.40
N PRO A 107 1.17 -25.64 -5.32
CA PRO A 107 -0.26 -25.36 -5.38
C PRO A 107 -0.80 -25.57 -6.81
N PRO A 108 -2.10 -25.92 -6.95
CA PRO A 108 -2.75 -26.01 -8.25
C PRO A 108 -2.81 -24.62 -8.92
N ALA A 109 -2.85 -24.59 -10.24
CA ALA A 109 -3.07 -23.36 -10.98
C ALA A 109 -4.38 -22.69 -10.52
N ILE A 110 -4.32 -21.38 -10.23
CA ILE A 110 -5.48 -20.64 -9.73
C ILE A 110 -6.48 -20.47 -10.88
N SER A 111 -7.50 -21.32 -10.93
CA SER A 111 -8.64 -21.17 -11.84
C SER A 111 -9.71 -20.30 -11.18
N VAL A 112 -9.41 -19.02 -10.98
CA VAL A 112 -10.48 -18.04 -10.71
C VAL A 112 -11.15 -17.76 -12.05
N SER A 113 -12.36 -18.28 -12.26
CA SER A 113 -13.31 -17.64 -13.17
C SER A 113 -13.33 -16.18 -12.75
N ALA A 114 -12.79 -15.30 -13.59
CA ALA A 114 -12.76 -13.88 -13.31
C ALA A 114 -14.12 -13.48 -12.72
N ALA A 115 -14.12 -12.85 -11.54
CA ALA A 115 -15.30 -12.08 -11.14
C ALA A 115 -15.69 -11.27 -12.37
N PRO A 116 -16.95 -11.31 -12.84
CA PRO A 116 -17.34 -10.60 -14.04
C PRO A 116 -16.80 -9.19 -13.89
N GLN A 117 -15.85 -8.81 -14.75
CA GLN A 117 -15.49 -7.42 -14.89
C GLN A 117 -16.82 -6.76 -15.17
N LYS A 118 -17.37 -6.06 -14.17
CA LYS A 118 -18.42 -5.08 -14.41
C LYS A 118 -17.86 -4.30 -15.60
N PRO A 119 -18.50 -4.36 -16.78
CA PRO A 119 -17.96 -3.73 -17.96
C PRO A 119 -17.53 -2.35 -17.54
N ALA A 120 -16.24 -2.03 -17.74
CA ALA A 120 -15.75 -0.70 -17.46
C ALA A 120 -16.74 0.22 -18.14
N ALA A 121 -17.58 0.90 -17.33
CA ALA A 121 -18.57 1.80 -17.86
C ALA A 121 -17.76 2.71 -18.76
N SER A 122 -18.07 2.70 -20.06
CA SER A 122 -17.40 3.55 -21.02
C SER A 122 -17.34 4.91 -20.36
N ILE A 123 -16.14 5.41 -20.14
CA ILE A 123 -15.96 6.79 -19.73
C ILE A 123 -16.35 7.58 -20.97
N GLU A 124 -17.66 7.74 -21.19
CA GLU A 124 -18.15 8.87 -21.94
C GLU A 124 -17.48 10.08 -21.29
N PRO A 125 -16.89 10.99 -22.08
CA PRO A 125 -16.36 12.22 -21.54
C PRO A 125 -17.51 12.84 -20.73
N LYS A 126 -17.39 12.83 -19.39
CA LYS A 126 -18.28 13.61 -18.55
C LYS A 126 -18.15 15.02 -19.11
N ALA A 127 -19.22 15.47 -19.76
CA ALA A 127 -19.38 16.85 -20.18
C ALA A 127 -18.83 17.71 -19.04
N ALA A 128 -17.87 18.57 -19.36
CA ALA A 128 -17.21 19.45 -18.42
C ALA A 128 -18.27 19.97 -17.45
N LYS A 129 -18.08 19.73 -16.15
CA LYS A 129 -18.96 20.29 -15.13
C LYS A 129 -18.94 21.80 -15.37
N VAL A 130 -20.01 22.32 -15.97
CA VAL A 130 -20.28 23.75 -15.95
C VAL A 130 -20.41 24.08 -14.48
N ASP A 131 -19.48 24.89 -13.97
CA ASP A 131 -19.50 25.38 -12.61
C ASP A 131 -20.88 25.99 -12.37
N LYS A 132 -21.69 25.33 -11.54
CA LYS A 132 -22.98 25.88 -11.12
C LYS A 132 -22.67 27.18 -10.38
N ALA A 133 -23.12 28.30 -10.93
CA ALA A 133 -23.02 29.60 -10.31
C ALA A 133 -23.46 29.51 -8.83
N PRO A 134 -22.75 30.16 -7.89
CA PRO A 134 -23.01 29.98 -6.46
C PRO A 134 -24.44 30.41 -6.13
N SER A 135 -25.23 29.47 -5.62
CA SER A 135 -26.60 29.72 -5.21
C SER A 135 -26.65 30.77 -4.10
N LYS A 136 -27.33 31.90 -4.37
CA LYS A 136 -27.57 32.97 -3.38
C LYS A 136 -28.45 32.51 -2.20
N LEU A 137 -29.07 31.33 -2.30
CA LEU A 137 -29.97 30.75 -1.31
C LEU A 137 -29.29 30.55 0.06
N LYS A 138 -28.01 30.16 0.09
CA LYS A 138 -27.27 29.96 1.35
C LYS A 138 -27.07 31.27 2.12
N TYR A 139 -26.90 32.39 1.41
CA TYR A 139 -26.77 33.71 2.02
C TYR A 139 -28.12 34.23 2.50
N ILE A 140 -29.20 33.98 1.74
CA ILE A 140 -30.56 34.33 2.15
C ILE A 140 -30.96 33.55 3.42
N LEU A 141 -30.68 32.24 3.46
CA LEU A 141 -30.89 31.41 4.66
C LEU A 141 -30.03 31.87 5.85
N GLY A 142 -28.77 32.26 5.60
CA GLY A 142 -27.89 32.81 6.62
C GLY A 142 -28.42 34.12 7.23
N VAL A 143 -28.90 35.04 6.39
CA VAL A 143 -29.50 36.31 6.84
C VAL A 143 -30.80 36.08 7.60
N LEU A 144 -31.65 35.16 7.12
CA LEU A 144 -32.88 34.76 7.83
C LEU A 144 -32.59 34.12 9.19
N GLY A 145 -31.57 33.27 9.27
CA GLY A 145 -31.13 32.68 10.54
C GLY A 145 -30.62 33.72 11.53
N LEU A 146 -29.83 34.69 11.06
CA LEU A 146 -29.31 35.77 11.90
C LEU A 146 -30.44 36.67 12.42
N ALA A 147 -31.40 37.01 11.55
CA ALA A 147 -32.57 37.80 11.92
C ALA A 147 -33.47 37.06 12.92
N GLY A 148 -33.67 35.76 12.72
CA GLY A 148 -34.42 34.91 13.66
C GLY A 148 -33.75 34.84 15.03
N PHE A 149 -32.43 34.67 15.07
CA PHE A 149 -31.67 34.67 16.33
C PHE A 149 -31.77 36.02 17.05
N ALA A 150 -31.61 37.14 16.34
CA ALA A 150 -31.75 38.47 16.91
C ALA A 150 -33.16 38.74 17.46
N ALA A 151 -34.20 38.27 16.78
CA ALA A 151 -35.57 38.38 17.25
C ALA A 151 -35.81 37.58 18.54
N VAL A 152 -35.31 36.34 18.62
CA VAL A 152 -35.40 35.53 19.84
C VAL A 152 -34.60 36.17 20.97
N ALA A 153 -33.38 36.65 20.68
CA ALA A 153 -32.54 37.36 21.65
C ALA A 153 -33.21 38.63 22.20
N SER A 154 -33.99 39.36 21.38
CA SER A 154 -34.69 40.57 21.82
C SER A 154 -35.86 40.33 22.80
N VAL A 155 -36.38 39.09 22.85
CA VAL A 155 -37.50 38.70 23.73
C VAL A 155 -37.04 37.76 24.84
N ALA A 156 -35.76 37.35 24.84
CA ALA A 156 -35.20 36.45 25.84
C ALA A 156 -34.86 37.19 27.15
N PRO A 157 -35.22 36.65 28.32
CA PRO A 157 -34.81 37.20 29.61
C PRO A 157 -33.28 37.10 29.81
N ALA A 158 -32.70 38.02 30.57
CA ALA A 158 -31.24 38.19 30.70
C ALA A 158 -30.48 36.94 31.22
N GLU A 159 -31.16 35.99 31.84
CA GLU A 159 -30.60 34.70 32.30
C GLU A 159 -30.32 33.71 31.15
N PHE A 160 -30.83 33.97 29.93
CA PHE A 160 -30.73 33.09 28.76
C PHE A 160 -29.97 33.68 27.56
N LEU A 161 -29.47 34.93 27.68
CA LEU A 161 -28.58 35.58 26.71
C LEU A 161 -27.11 35.34 27.08
#